data_AF-A0AAU6JDH4-F1
#
_entry.id   AF-A0AAU6JDH4-F1
#
_cell.length_a   1.000
_cell.length_b   1.000
_cell.length_c   1.000
_cell.angle_alpha   90.00
_cell.angle_beta   90.00
_cell.angle_gamma   90.00
#
_symmetry.space_group_name_H-M   'P 1'
#
loop_
_entity.id
_entity.type
_entity.pdbx_description
1 polymer ?
#
loop_
_entity_poly.entity_id
_entity_poly.type
_entity_poly.pdbx_seq_one_letter_code
_entity_poly.pdbx_strand_id
1 'polypeptide(L)'
;MRSSWAARARATSPPKAPDLVLLADLTLITLADAKNWPVAQSQEIIRIPHATWSISLTQLDAGAFVDVLIPITTVEARAAGARRIREAKTAIRDGRYEHAVALARAALHPVRGACDTHKVNMEALKKKPADRDQEKRWAVFIQSAFNLFSGAPHDDAGTTENFTWTRADAVAAVTAAAALLAGLEDLP
;
A
#
# COMPACT_ATOMS: atom_id res chain seq x y z
N MET A 1 -42.54 57.06 -25.71
CA MET A 1 -41.60 56.55 -24.70
C MET A 1 -41.30 55.09 -25.00
N ARG A 2 -40.08 54.74 -25.41
CA ARG A 2 -39.63 53.36 -25.59
C ARG A 2 -38.70 53.03 -24.42
N SER A 3 -39.12 52.12 -23.54
CA SER A 3 -38.28 51.56 -22.49
C SER A 3 -37.58 50.31 -23.02
N SER A 4 -36.25 50.34 -23.13
CA SER A 4 -35.43 49.15 -23.37
C SER A 4 -35.04 48.55 -22.01
N TRP A 5 -35.20 47.24 -21.89
CA TRP A 5 -34.66 46.45 -20.78
C TRP A 5 -33.44 45.69 -21.32
N ALA A 6 -32.26 45.94 -20.76
CA ALA A 6 -31.06 45.18 -21.03
C ALA A 6 -30.88 44.13 -19.93
N ALA A 7 -31.14 42.86 -20.26
CA ALA A 7 -30.78 41.74 -19.40
C ALA A 7 -29.26 41.51 -19.49
N ARG A 8 -28.51 41.83 -18.44
CA ARG A 8 -27.13 41.34 -18.28
C ARG A 8 -27.18 39.94 -17.67
N ALA A 9 -26.99 38.93 -18.51
CA ALA A 9 -26.61 37.61 -18.04
C ALA A 9 -25.17 37.71 -17.49
N ARG A 10 -25.02 37.58 -16.17
CA ARG A 10 -23.71 37.42 -15.53
C ARG A 10 -23.38 35.94 -15.64
N ALA A 11 -22.40 35.59 -16.48
CA ALA A 11 -21.87 34.24 -16.51
C ALA A 11 -21.31 33.93 -15.12
N THR A 12 -22.02 33.11 -14.35
CA THR A 12 -21.45 32.48 -13.16
C THR A 12 -20.36 31.55 -13.65
N SER A 13 -19.13 31.80 -13.21
CA SER A 13 -18.01 30.89 -13.40
C SER A 13 -18.47 29.46 -13.12
N PRO A 14 -18.06 28.45 -13.92
CA PRO A 14 -18.38 27.07 -13.61
C PRO A 14 -17.94 26.77 -12.16
N PRO A 15 -18.70 25.95 -11.41
CA PRO A 15 -18.36 25.64 -10.04
C PRO A 15 -16.94 25.10 -10.01
N LYS A 16 -16.08 25.73 -9.20
CA LYS A 16 -14.70 25.31 -9.00
C LYS A 16 -14.74 23.87 -8.49
N ALA A 17 -14.20 22.94 -9.28
CA ALA A 17 -14.22 21.54 -8.90
C ALA A 17 -13.53 21.37 -7.53
N PRO A 18 -14.10 20.55 -6.63
CA PRO A 18 -13.73 20.55 -5.22
C PRO A 18 -12.33 20.01 -4.99
N ASP A 19 -11.65 20.47 -3.95
CA ASP A 19 -10.44 19.82 -3.45
C ASP A 19 -10.79 18.42 -2.93
N LEU A 20 -9.88 17.46 -3.06
CA LEU A 20 -10.01 16.18 -2.38
C LEU A 20 -9.68 16.42 -0.90
N VAL A 21 -10.62 16.10 -0.02
CA VAL A 21 -10.47 16.23 1.43
C VAL A 21 -10.39 14.84 2.03
N LEU A 22 -9.24 14.50 2.61
CA LEU A 22 -9.08 13.29 3.40
C LEU A 22 -9.15 13.68 4.88
N LEU A 23 -10.07 13.04 5.59
CA LEU A 23 -10.17 13.14 7.05
C LEU A 23 -9.47 11.94 7.65
N ALA A 24 -8.38 12.17 8.38
CA ALA A 24 -7.72 11.11 9.14
C ALA A 24 -8.05 11.32 10.62
N ASP A 25 -8.89 10.43 11.17
CA ASP A 25 -9.14 10.34 12.60
C ASP A 25 -8.14 9.37 13.22
N LEU A 26 -7.13 9.91 13.91
CA LEU A 26 -6.08 9.13 14.56
C LEU A 26 -6.41 8.95 16.04
N THR A 27 -6.67 7.71 16.44
CA THR A 27 -6.86 7.33 17.85
C THR A 27 -5.72 6.40 18.26
N LEU A 28 -4.88 6.85 19.20
CA LEU A 28 -3.84 6.04 19.81
C LEU A 28 -4.37 5.39 21.09
N ILE A 29 -4.37 4.07 21.15
CA ILE A 29 -4.74 3.27 22.33
C ILE A 29 -3.51 2.43 22.73
N THR A 30 -3.06 2.55 23.98
CA THR A 30 -1.96 1.73 24.51
C THR A 30 -2.49 0.37 24.95
N LEU A 31 -1.86 -0.73 24.53
CA LEU A 31 -2.25 -2.10 24.90
C LEU A 31 -1.71 -2.56 26.27
N ALA A 32 -1.04 -1.69 27.05
CA ALA A 32 -0.49 -2.05 28.36
C ALA A 32 -0.79 -0.97 29.42
N ASP A 33 -1.02 -1.48 30.63
CA ASP A 33 -1.60 -0.89 31.84
C ASP A 33 -0.85 0.34 32.40
N ALA A 34 -0.81 1.44 31.65
CA ALA A 34 -0.36 2.73 32.15
C ALA A 34 -1.59 3.58 32.52
N LYS A 35 -2.04 3.44 33.78
CA LYS A 35 -2.89 4.43 34.44
C LYS A 35 -2.24 5.81 34.29
N ASN A 36 -2.76 6.63 33.38
CA ASN A 36 -2.55 8.09 33.24
C ASN A 36 -1.48 8.60 32.23
N TRP A 37 -1.47 8.13 30.97
CA TRP A 37 -0.71 8.79 29.87
C TRP A 37 -1.64 9.06 28.66
N PRO A 38 -1.52 10.19 27.92
CA PRO A 38 -2.68 10.76 27.23
C PRO A 38 -3.15 9.94 26.02
N VAL A 39 -4.45 9.71 25.99
CA VAL A 39 -5.21 9.38 24.77
C VAL A 39 -5.09 10.60 23.85
N ALA A 40 -4.19 10.54 22.88
CA ALA A 40 -4.09 11.58 21.87
C ALA A 40 -5.08 11.25 20.76
N GLN A 41 -6.11 12.09 20.63
CA GLN A 41 -6.96 12.15 19.45
C GLN A 41 -6.44 13.30 18.59
N SER A 42 -6.09 13.00 17.35
CA SER A 42 -5.75 14.01 16.36
C SER A 42 -6.63 13.82 15.15
N GLN A 43 -7.22 14.92 14.70
CA GLN A 43 -7.92 14.98 13.43
C GLN A 43 -7.07 15.81 12.49
N GLU A 44 -6.57 15.19 11.43
CA GLU A 44 -5.82 15.88 10.40
C GLU A 44 -6.64 15.96 9.13
N ILE A 45 -6.82 17.18 8.63
CA ILE A 45 -7.49 17.44 7.36
C ILE A 45 -6.41 17.63 6.31
N ILE A 46 -6.21 16.60 5.49
CA ILE A 46 -5.32 16.68 4.33
C ILE A 46 -6.14 17.18 3.16
N ARG A 47 -5.85 18.41 2.72
CA ARG A 47 -6.46 18.99 1.52
C ARG A 47 -5.51 18.82 0.34
N ILE A 48 -5.95 18.09 -0.66
CA ILE A 48 -5.24 17.98 -1.94
C ILE A 48 -5.94 18.93 -2.92
N PRO A 49 -5.27 20.01 -3.36
CA PRO A 49 -5.87 20.99 -4.25
C PRO A 49 -6.40 20.36 -5.53
N HIS A 50 -7.49 20.89 -6.09
CA HIS A 50 -8.07 20.43 -7.35
C HIS A 50 -7.03 20.24 -8.45
N ALA A 51 -6.21 21.26 -8.69
CA ALA A 51 -5.15 21.19 -9.70
C ALA A 51 -4.18 20.03 -9.49
N THR A 52 -3.93 19.62 -8.24
CA THR A 52 -3.02 18.53 -7.91
C THR A 52 -3.65 17.17 -8.16
N TRP A 53 -4.87 16.91 -7.65
CA TRP A 53 -5.50 15.60 -7.85
C TRP A 53 -6.11 15.45 -9.25
N SER A 54 -6.57 16.53 -9.88
CA SER A 54 -7.11 16.50 -11.24
C SER A 54 -6.03 16.19 -12.28
N ILE A 55 -4.79 16.66 -12.09
CA ILE A 55 -3.64 16.28 -12.96
C ILE A 55 -3.32 14.80 -12.79
N SER A 56 -3.35 14.29 -11.56
CA SER A 56 -3.17 12.86 -11.31
C SER A 56 -4.28 12.01 -11.95
N LEU A 57 -5.53 12.49 -11.98
CA LEU A 57 -6.64 11.78 -12.61
C LEU A 57 -6.76 11.96 -14.12
N THR A 58 -6.35 13.10 -14.70
CA THR A 58 -6.32 13.27 -16.17
C THR A 58 -5.27 12.38 -16.82
N GLN A 59 -4.34 11.82 -16.05
CA GLN A 59 -3.41 10.78 -16.48
C GLN A 59 -3.95 9.34 -16.25
N LEU A 60 -5.13 9.18 -15.64
CA LEU A 60 -5.69 7.90 -15.21
C LEU A 60 -7.09 7.70 -15.83
N ASP A 61 -7.14 7.20 -17.05
CA ASP A 61 -8.40 6.79 -17.73
C ASP A 61 -9.06 5.55 -17.09
N ALA A 62 -8.51 5.00 -16.02
CA ALA A 62 -9.05 3.85 -15.31
C ALA A 62 -8.69 3.92 -13.81
N GLY A 63 -9.71 3.98 -12.95
CA GLY A 63 -9.66 3.71 -11.50
C GLY A 63 -8.43 4.19 -10.72
N ALA A 64 -8.55 5.29 -9.98
CA ALA A 64 -7.54 5.72 -9.03
C ALA A 64 -7.81 5.14 -7.62
N PHE A 65 -6.75 4.72 -6.94
CA PHE A 65 -6.77 4.31 -5.53
C PHE A 65 -5.75 5.11 -4.72
N VAL A 66 -6.05 5.36 -3.45
CA VAL A 66 -5.18 6.06 -2.49
C VAL A 66 -4.83 5.10 -1.37
N ASP A 67 -3.59 4.62 -1.36
CA ASP A 67 -3.08 3.76 -0.29
C ASP A 67 -2.43 4.61 0.82
N VAL A 68 -3.11 4.70 1.97
CA VAL A 68 -2.59 5.32 3.19
C VAL A 68 -2.08 4.21 4.11
N LEU A 69 -0.76 4.13 4.29
CA LEU A 69 -0.13 3.21 5.24
C LEU A 69 0.30 3.99 6.48
N ILE A 70 -0.37 3.76 7.61
CA ILE A 70 -0.04 4.34 8.92
C ILE A 70 0.46 3.20 9.82
N PRO A 71 1.77 2.90 9.82
CA PRO A 71 2.30 1.82 10.63
C PRO A 71 2.37 2.27 12.11
N ILE A 72 1.31 2.01 12.88
CA ILE A 72 1.33 2.12 14.34
C ILE A 72 1.54 0.71 14.89
N THR A 73 2.78 0.38 15.24
CA THR A 73 3.12 -0.93 15.78
C THR A 73 4.20 -0.81 16.83
N THR A 74 4.03 -1.52 17.95
CA THR A 74 5.07 -1.73 18.97
C THR A 74 5.99 -2.91 18.63
N VAL A 75 5.61 -3.72 17.63
CA VAL A 75 6.38 -4.88 17.16
C VAL A 75 7.47 -4.42 16.18
N GLU A 76 8.73 -4.56 16.58
CA GLU A 76 9.91 -4.10 15.83
C GLU A 76 9.97 -4.68 14.41
N ALA A 77 9.66 -5.96 14.24
CA ALA A 77 9.67 -6.62 12.94
C ALA A 77 8.68 -5.97 11.96
N ARG A 78 7.50 -5.57 12.44
CA ARG A 78 6.48 -4.87 11.62
C ARG A 78 6.92 -3.45 11.28
N ALA A 79 7.52 -2.74 12.23
CA ALA A 79 8.11 -1.42 11.99
C ALA A 79 9.21 -1.48 10.91
N ALA A 80 10.04 -2.52 10.93
CA ALA A 80 11.08 -2.75 9.94
C ALA A 80 10.51 -3.10 8.55
N GLY A 81 9.37 -3.80 8.48
CA GLY A 81 8.64 -4.04 7.22
C GLY A 81 8.04 -2.75 6.65
N ALA A 82 7.39 -1.94 7.50
CA ALA A 82 6.81 -0.67 7.10
C ALA A 82 7.85 0.35 6.63
N ARG A 83 9.02 0.39 7.27
CA ARG A 83 10.16 1.21 6.81
C ARG A 83 10.59 0.82 5.38
N ARG A 84 10.70 -0.48 5.10
CA ARG A 84 11.06 -0.98 3.76
C ARG A 84 10.03 -0.62 2.70
N ILE A 85 8.74 -0.65 3.03
CA ILE A 85 7.68 -0.17 2.12
C ILE A 85 7.86 1.31 1.80
N ARG A 86 8.17 2.15 2.80
CA ARG A 86 8.42 3.58 2.58
C ARG A 86 9.65 3.81 1.68
N GLU A 87 10.73 3.09 1.93
CA GLU A 87 11.94 3.14 1.10
C GLU A 87 11.65 2.66 -0.34
N ALA A 88 10.82 1.63 -0.51
CA ALA A 88 10.43 1.12 -1.83
C ALA A 88 9.61 2.16 -2.62
N LYS A 89 8.69 2.89 -1.97
CA LYS A 89 7.96 4.00 -2.61
C LYS A 89 8.90 5.10 -3.09
N THR A 90 9.93 5.42 -2.31
CA THR A 90 11.01 6.34 -2.75
C THR A 90 11.76 5.79 -3.95
N ALA A 91 12.14 4.50 -3.93
CA ALA A 91 12.82 3.86 -5.04
C ALA A 91 12.00 3.89 -6.34
N ILE A 92 10.67 3.67 -6.27
CA ILE A 92 9.76 3.79 -7.43
C ILE A 92 9.78 5.20 -8.00
N ARG A 93 9.70 6.23 -7.14
CA ARG A 93 9.75 7.63 -7.57
C ARG A 93 11.07 7.95 -8.28
N ASP A 94 12.16 7.35 -7.82
CA ASP A 94 13.50 7.57 -8.37
C ASP A 94 13.80 6.64 -9.58
N GLY A 95 12.81 5.90 -10.10
CA GLY A 95 12.98 5.00 -11.26
C GLY A 95 13.74 3.70 -10.97
N ARG A 96 14.00 3.38 -9.70
CA ARG A 96 14.75 2.20 -9.24
C ARG A 96 13.81 1.03 -8.94
N TYR A 97 13.17 0.49 -9.97
CA TYR A 97 12.08 -0.48 -9.83
C TYR A 97 12.51 -1.83 -9.25
N GLU A 98 13.61 -2.40 -9.74
CA GLU A 98 14.17 -3.64 -9.20
C GLU A 98 14.53 -3.51 -7.71
N HIS A 99 15.16 -2.39 -7.33
CA HIS A 99 15.44 -2.10 -5.93
C HIS A 99 14.16 -1.99 -5.09
N ALA A 100 13.11 -1.37 -5.62
CA ALA A 100 11.81 -1.32 -4.95
C ALA A 100 11.21 -2.72 -4.73
N VAL A 101 11.32 -3.62 -5.71
CA VAL A 101 10.86 -5.01 -5.59
C VAL A 101 11.70 -5.77 -4.54
N ALA A 102 13.02 -5.57 -4.51
CA ALA A 102 13.87 -6.17 -3.48
C ALA A 102 13.51 -5.69 -2.05
N LEU A 103 13.16 -4.40 -1.90
CA LEU A 103 12.66 -3.85 -0.63
C LEU A 103 11.28 -4.42 -0.27
N ALA A 104 10.36 -4.57 -1.23
CA ALA A 104 9.07 -5.21 -1.03
C ALA A 104 9.21 -6.67 -0.59
N ARG A 105 10.10 -7.44 -1.22
CA ARG A 105 10.48 -8.80 -0.80
C ARG A 105 10.97 -8.82 0.63
N ALA A 106 11.85 -7.89 0.99
CA ALA A 106 12.41 -7.83 2.34
C ALA A 106 11.36 -7.42 3.39
N ALA A 107 10.32 -6.67 3.00
CA ALA A 107 9.19 -6.34 3.88
C ALA A 107 8.31 -7.55 4.22
N LEU A 108 8.38 -8.64 3.45
CA LEU A 108 7.66 -9.89 3.71
C LEU A 108 8.33 -10.82 4.72
N HIS A 109 9.58 -10.57 5.14
CA HIS A 109 10.27 -11.43 6.12
C HIS A 109 9.51 -11.54 7.45
N PRO A 110 9.02 -10.45 8.08
CA PRO A 110 8.18 -10.52 9.28
C PRO A 110 6.91 -11.35 9.07
N VAL A 111 6.25 -11.19 7.91
CA VAL A 111 5.02 -11.92 7.56
C VAL A 111 5.31 -13.43 7.51
N ARG A 112 6.40 -13.81 6.84
CA ARG A 112 6.78 -15.22 6.72
C ARG A 112 7.13 -15.86 8.05
N GLY A 113 7.80 -15.11 8.92
CA GLY A 113 8.15 -15.55 10.26
C GLY A 113 6.92 -15.74 11.14
N ALA A 114 6.02 -14.76 11.17
CA ALA A 114 4.81 -14.81 12.00
C ALA A 114 3.84 -15.94 11.58
N CYS A 115 3.71 -16.20 10.28
CA CYS A 115 2.77 -17.18 9.75
C CYS A 115 3.38 -18.58 9.52
N ASP A 116 4.61 -18.85 9.97
CA ASP A 116 5.39 -20.07 9.65
C ASP A 116 5.24 -20.48 8.16
N THR A 117 5.31 -19.48 7.28
CA THR A 117 4.79 -19.59 5.91
C THR A 117 5.46 -20.72 5.14
N HIS A 118 6.75 -20.95 5.37
CA HIS A 118 7.48 -22.01 4.67
C HIS A 118 6.92 -23.39 4.99
N LYS A 119 6.74 -23.71 6.27
CA LYS A 119 6.20 -25.01 6.71
C LYS A 119 4.77 -25.20 6.21
N VAL A 120 3.91 -24.22 6.44
CA VAL A 120 2.49 -24.30 6.06
C VAL A 120 2.34 -24.41 4.54
N ASN A 121 3.15 -23.66 3.77
CA ASN A 121 3.16 -23.79 2.31
C ASN A 121 3.59 -25.19 1.85
N MET A 122 4.63 -25.78 2.45
CA MET A 122 5.07 -27.14 2.11
C MET A 122 3.97 -28.19 2.38
N GLU A 123 3.16 -28.00 3.42
CA GLU A 123 1.99 -28.84 3.67
C GLU A 123 0.86 -28.56 2.66
N ALA A 124 0.62 -27.29 2.33
CA ALA A 124 -0.40 -26.87 1.38
C ALA A 124 -0.16 -27.43 -0.03
N LEU A 125 1.10 -27.51 -0.47
CA LEU A 125 1.48 -28.03 -1.78
C LEU A 125 1.26 -29.54 -1.94
N LYS A 126 1.11 -30.29 -0.83
CA LYS A 126 0.73 -31.71 -0.86
C LYS A 126 -0.77 -31.92 -1.12
N LYS A 127 -1.57 -30.86 -1.04
CA LYS A 127 -3.02 -30.88 -1.22
C LYS A 127 -3.41 -30.23 -2.55
N LYS A 128 -4.53 -30.68 -3.13
CA LYS A 128 -5.16 -29.98 -4.26
C LYS A 128 -5.60 -28.58 -3.81
N PRO A 129 -5.60 -27.57 -4.69
CA PRO A 129 -6.02 -26.22 -4.31
C PRO A 129 -7.41 -26.15 -3.65
N ALA A 130 -8.35 -26.99 -4.09
CA ALA A 130 -9.69 -27.07 -3.52
C ALA A 130 -9.70 -27.55 -2.04
N ASP A 131 -8.75 -28.40 -1.66
CA ASP A 131 -8.68 -29.04 -0.33
C ASP A 131 -7.86 -28.22 0.70
N ARG A 132 -7.41 -27.02 0.31
CA ARG A 132 -6.67 -26.11 1.19
C ARG A 132 -7.65 -25.27 2.01
N ASP A 133 -7.45 -25.28 3.32
CA ASP A 133 -8.06 -24.32 4.24
C ASP A 133 -7.48 -22.91 4.04
N GLN A 134 -8.09 -21.94 4.73
CA GLN A 134 -7.74 -20.53 4.61
C GLN A 134 -6.26 -20.26 4.93
N GLU A 135 -5.73 -20.84 6.00
CA GLU A 135 -4.33 -20.71 6.40
C GLU A 135 -3.39 -21.19 5.29
N LYS A 136 -3.64 -22.37 4.72
CA LYS A 136 -2.84 -22.93 3.62
C LYS A 136 -2.92 -22.07 2.36
N ARG A 137 -4.08 -21.47 2.07
CA ARG A 137 -4.23 -20.56 0.93
C ARG A 137 -3.42 -19.27 1.13
N TRP A 138 -3.45 -18.71 2.34
CA TRP A 138 -2.61 -17.56 2.69
C TRP A 138 -1.12 -17.87 2.62
N ALA A 139 -0.69 -19.02 3.16
CA ALA A 139 0.71 -19.42 3.11
C ALA A 139 1.22 -19.58 1.66
N VAL A 140 0.41 -20.16 0.77
CA VAL A 140 0.73 -20.23 -0.67
C VAL A 140 0.85 -18.83 -1.26
N PHE A 141 -0.10 -17.94 -0.99
CA PHE A 141 -0.07 -16.58 -1.53
C PHE A 141 1.16 -15.77 -1.05
N ILE A 142 1.46 -15.80 0.25
CA ILE A 142 2.65 -15.14 0.84
C ILE A 142 3.93 -15.71 0.23
N GLN A 143 4.04 -17.05 0.15
CA GLN A 143 5.24 -17.69 -0.39
C GLN A 143 5.41 -17.42 -1.89
N SER A 144 4.32 -17.38 -2.67
CA SER A 144 4.34 -17.00 -4.08
C SER A 144 4.81 -15.56 -4.28
N ALA A 145 4.27 -14.61 -3.52
CA ALA A 145 4.73 -13.22 -3.56
C ALA A 145 6.23 -13.12 -3.21
N PHE A 146 6.66 -13.77 -2.13
CA PHE A 146 8.06 -13.79 -1.72
C PHE A 146 8.98 -14.40 -2.80
N ASN A 147 8.58 -15.51 -3.42
CA ASN A 147 9.38 -16.16 -4.46
C ASN A 147 9.49 -15.27 -5.71
N LEU A 148 8.37 -14.70 -6.17
CA LEU A 148 8.38 -13.80 -7.32
C LEU A 148 9.31 -12.60 -7.08
N PHE A 149 9.18 -11.94 -5.93
CA PHE A 149 9.99 -10.76 -5.63
C PHE A 149 11.44 -11.10 -5.27
N SER A 150 11.73 -12.38 -4.96
CA SER A 150 13.11 -12.85 -4.82
C SER A 150 13.82 -12.92 -6.17
N GLY A 151 13.16 -12.72 -7.31
CA GLY A 151 13.87 -12.49 -8.55
C GLY A 151 14.67 -11.18 -8.60
N ALA A 152 14.27 -10.14 -7.83
CA ALA A 152 14.92 -8.84 -7.89
C ALA A 152 16.33 -8.76 -7.28
N PRO A 153 16.63 -9.42 -6.14
CA PRO A 153 18.00 -9.42 -5.62
C PRO A 153 18.87 -10.59 -6.16
N HIS A 154 18.39 -11.39 -7.11
CA HIS A 154 19.06 -12.59 -7.59
C HIS A 154 19.35 -12.51 -9.10
N ASP A 155 20.53 -12.96 -9.52
CA ASP A 155 20.96 -13.03 -10.92
C ASP A 155 21.33 -14.49 -11.27
N ASP A 156 20.45 -15.41 -10.87
CA ASP A 156 20.69 -16.85 -10.93
C ASP A 156 20.51 -17.34 -12.37
N ALA A 157 21.57 -17.97 -12.90
CA ALA A 157 21.63 -18.37 -14.30
C ALA A 157 20.46 -19.27 -14.72
N GLY A 158 19.85 -18.97 -15.86
CA GLY A 158 18.69 -19.72 -16.39
C GLY A 158 17.37 -19.51 -15.63
N THR A 159 17.31 -18.62 -14.63
CA THR A 159 16.10 -18.35 -13.87
C THR A 159 15.79 -16.86 -13.74
N THR A 160 16.54 -16.12 -12.93
CA THR A 160 16.23 -14.71 -12.59
C THR A 160 17.05 -13.70 -13.39
N GLU A 161 18.11 -14.15 -14.08
CA GLU A 161 19.04 -13.29 -14.85
C GLU A 161 18.36 -12.40 -15.92
N ASN A 162 17.19 -12.81 -16.40
CA ASN A 162 16.44 -12.10 -17.43
C ASN A 162 15.22 -11.36 -16.89
N PHE A 163 15.06 -11.26 -15.56
CA PHE A 163 13.94 -10.55 -14.98
C PHE A 163 14.10 -9.05 -15.22
N THR A 164 13.05 -8.43 -15.73
CA THR A 164 12.98 -6.98 -15.89
C THR A 164 11.80 -6.47 -15.09
N TRP A 165 12.04 -5.43 -14.29
CA TRP A 165 11.05 -4.87 -13.39
C TRP A 165 10.58 -3.52 -13.91
N THR A 166 9.30 -3.42 -14.26
CA THR A 166 8.69 -2.17 -14.65
C THR A 166 8.20 -1.39 -13.43
N ARG A 167 7.81 -0.12 -13.64
CA ARG A 167 7.10 0.66 -12.63
C ARG A 167 5.85 -0.06 -12.12
N ALA A 168 5.09 -0.70 -13.01
CA ALA A 168 3.86 -1.40 -12.65
C ALA A 168 4.14 -2.59 -11.74
N ASP A 169 5.18 -3.36 -12.02
CA ASP A 169 5.58 -4.52 -11.21
C ASP A 169 6.05 -4.07 -9.81
N ALA A 170 6.83 -2.99 -9.74
CA ALA A 170 7.27 -2.44 -8.47
C ALA A 170 6.11 -1.91 -7.63
N VAL A 171 5.12 -1.24 -8.24
CA VAL A 171 3.89 -0.82 -7.54
C VAL A 171 3.13 -2.04 -7.02
N ALA A 172 2.92 -3.06 -7.88
CA ALA A 172 2.23 -4.28 -7.49
C ALA A 172 2.94 -5.01 -6.33
N ALA A 173 4.27 -5.09 -6.37
CA ALA A 173 5.07 -5.71 -5.31
C ALA A 173 4.95 -4.97 -3.98
N VAL A 174 5.03 -3.64 -4.01
CA VAL A 174 4.91 -2.80 -2.81
C VAL A 174 3.49 -2.89 -2.22
N THR A 175 2.45 -2.84 -3.05
CA THR A 175 1.06 -2.97 -2.59
C THR A 175 0.79 -4.37 -2.02
N ALA A 176 1.27 -5.43 -2.68
CA ALA A 176 1.14 -6.79 -2.16
C ALA A 176 1.86 -6.95 -0.80
N ALA A 177 3.08 -6.43 -0.68
CA ALA A 177 3.82 -6.47 0.57
C ALA A 177 3.14 -5.67 1.69
N ALA A 178 2.58 -4.49 1.37
CA ALA A 178 1.82 -3.69 2.33
C ALA A 178 0.54 -4.40 2.79
N ALA A 179 -0.23 -4.98 1.87
CA ALA A 179 -1.45 -5.71 2.20
C ALA A 179 -1.15 -6.95 3.07
N LEU A 180 -0.10 -7.71 2.74
CA LEU A 180 0.32 -8.87 3.53
C LEU A 180 0.87 -8.48 4.90
N LEU A 181 1.53 -7.32 5.01
CA LEU A 181 1.98 -6.79 6.30
C LEU A 181 0.81 -6.33 7.17
N ALA A 182 -0.21 -5.69 6.58
CA ALA A 182 -1.42 -5.27 7.29
C ALA A 182 -2.21 -6.48 7.84
N GLY A 183 -2.25 -7.59 7.09
CA GLY A 183 -2.86 -8.84 7.55
C GLY A 183 -2.21 -9.45 8.81
N LEU A 184 -1.07 -8.93 9.27
CA LEU A 184 -0.49 -9.32 10.56
C LEU A 184 -1.13 -8.61 11.76
N GLU A 185 -1.91 -7.55 11.58
CA GLU A 185 -2.58 -6.85 12.70
C GLU A 185 -3.46 -7.79 13.53
N ASP A 186 -4.01 -8.83 12.91
CA ASP A 186 -4.87 -9.84 13.55
C ASP A 186 -4.11 -11.01 14.19
N LEU A 187 -2.78 -11.07 14.03
CA LEU A 187 -1.93 -12.09 14.64
C LEU A 187 -1.14 -11.48 15.82
N PRO A 188 -0.95 -12.20 16.93
CA PRO A 188 -0.17 -11.70 18.07
C PRO A 188 1.30 -11.38 17.73
#